data_AF-A0A059CVC9-F1
#
_entry.id   AF-A0A059CVC9-F1
#
_cell.length_a   1.000
_cell.length_b   1.000
_cell.length_c   1.000
_cell.angle_alpha   90.00
_cell.angle_beta   90.00
_cell.angle_gamma   90.00
#
_symmetry.space_group_name_H-M   'P 1'
#
loop_
_entity.id
_entity.type
_entity.pdbx_description
1 polymer ?
#
loop_
_entity_poly.entity_id
_entity_poly.type
_entity_poly.pdbx_seq_one_letter_code
_entity_poly.pdbx_strand_id
1 'polypeptide(L)'
;FADDLLKFNPSSSQTSIVLDDLGLANGVALSRDEDFLIVCESWKFRCLKHWLKGDEAGKTEIFIDNLPGGPDNINLAPDGSFWIALVQLTSEGWEFVHASKAAKHLIATYPSLIKKVNGVYGKASVLHVGADGKIIKKLDDPDGKVISFVTSAFEFEGHLYLGSLNSNFIGKLPLI
;
A
#
# COMPACT_ATOMS: atom_id res chain seq x y z
N PHE A 1 17.76 1.02 4.57
CA PHE A 1 16.74 2.07 4.69
C PHE A 1 15.65 1.47 5.53
N ALA A 2 15.44 2.01 6.71
CA ALA A 2 14.47 1.56 7.71
C ALA A 2 13.76 2.83 8.17
N ASP A 3 12.43 2.78 8.21
CA ASP A 3 11.58 3.91 8.54
C ASP A 3 10.98 3.73 9.94
N ASP A 4 10.64 4.85 10.58
CA ASP A 4 10.02 4.88 11.90
C ASP A 4 8.59 5.41 11.83
N LEU A 5 7.70 4.83 12.64
CA LEU A 5 6.37 5.39 12.91
C LEU A 5 6.47 6.32 14.11
N LEU A 6 6.12 7.59 13.91
CA LEU A 6 6.22 8.63 14.93
C LEU A 6 4.84 9.05 15.45
N LYS A 7 4.78 9.34 16.76
CA LYS A 7 3.66 10.02 17.40
C LYS A 7 4.10 11.42 17.79
N PHE A 8 3.32 12.42 17.40
CA PHE A 8 3.51 13.82 17.81
C PHE A 8 2.39 14.25 18.75
N ASN A 9 2.76 14.84 19.90
CA ASN A 9 1.82 15.48 20.82
C ASN A 9 1.88 17.01 20.64
N PRO A 10 0.85 17.65 20.08
CA PRO A 10 0.85 19.08 19.82
C PRO A 10 0.79 19.94 21.09
N SER A 11 0.27 19.42 22.21
CA SER A 11 0.18 20.17 23.46
C SER A 11 1.53 20.28 24.17
N SER A 12 2.38 19.26 24.06
CA SER A 12 3.74 19.27 24.63
C SER A 12 4.84 19.53 23.60
N SER A 13 4.52 19.59 22.31
CA SER A 13 5.47 19.65 21.19
C SER A 13 6.51 18.53 21.23
N GLN A 14 6.12 17.34 21.70
CA GLN A 14 7.00 16.18 21.80
C GLN A 14 6.71 15.17 20.70
N THR A 15 7.78 14.61 20.13
CA THR A 15 7.73 13.48 19.21
C THR A 15 8.32 12.25 19.88
N SER A 16 7.66 11.11 19.75
CA SER A 16 8.12 9.81 20.23
C SER A 16 8.00 8.77 19.13
N ILE A 17 8.92 7.81 19.12
CA ILE A 17 8.85 6.63 18.25
C ILE A 17 7.79 5.67 18.81
N VAL A 18 6.89 5.21 17.93
CA VAL A 18 5.89 4.17 18.23
C VAL A 18 6.40 2.81 17.77
N LEU A 19 6.94 2.74 16.56
CA LEU A 19 7.60 1.57 15.98
C LEU A 19 8.82 2.04 15.17
N ASP A 20 9.86 1.22 15.13
CA ASP A 20 11.07 1.41 14.33
C ASP A 20 11.30 0.19 13.41
N ASP A 21 12.33 0.28 12.56
CA ASP A 21 12.77 -0.78 11.64
C ASP A 21 11.70 -1.27 10.64
N LEU A 22 10.85 -0.35 10.18
CA LEU A 22 9.79 -0.66 9.21
C LEU A 22 10.32 -0.67 7.78
N GLY A 23 9.87 -1.64 6.99
CA GLY A 23 10.23 -1.81 5.58
C GLY A 23 9.42 -0.92 4.64
N LEU A 24 9.84 0.35 4.51
CA LEU A 24 9.18 1.41 3.76
C LEU A 24 7.76 1.69 4.29
N ALA A 25 7.67 2.45 5.39
CA ALA A 25 6.42 2.72 6.11
C ALA A 25 5.58 3.79 5.40
N ASN A 26 4.73 3.35 4.47
CA ASN A 26 4.12 4.24 3.48
C ASN A 26 2.72 4.73 3.89
N GLY A 27 1.90 3.85 4.46
CA GLY A 27 0.55 4.17 4.89
C GLY A 27 0.35 3.95 6.39
N VAL A 28 -0.39 4.85 7.03
CA VAL A 28 -0.83 4.70 8.42
C VAL A 28 -2.28 5.14 8.58
N ALA A 29 -3.08 4.36 9.32
CA ALA A 29 -4.47 4.71 9.65
C ALA A 29 -4.83 4.27 11.07
N LEU A 30 -5.60 5.09 11.78
CA LEU A 30 -6.24 4.70 13.03
C LEU A 30 -7.48 3.86 12.75
N SER A 31 -7.77 2.93 13.66
CA SER A 31 -9.11 2.35 13.77
C SER A 31 -10.14 3.40 14.16
N ARG A 32 -11.41 3.13 13.88
CA ARG A 32 -12.52 4.07 14.17
C ARG A 32 -12.56 4.54 15.61
N ASP A 33 -12.31 3.63 16.55
CA ASP A 33 -12.35 3.91 17.99
C ASP A 33 -10.96 4.26 18.56
N GLU A 34 -9.95 4.36 17.68
CA GLU A 34 -8.54 4.63 18.00
C GLU A 34 -7.93 3.65 19.00
N ASP A 35 -8.43 2.41 19.04
CA ASP A 35 -7.94 1.35 19.92
C ASP A 35 -6.66 0.70 19.39
N PHE A 36 -6.48 0.75 18.07
CA PHE A 36 -5.27 0.34 17.36
C PHE A 36 -5.02 1.24 16.14
N LEU A 37 -3.80 1.19 15.61
CA LEU A 37 -3.45 1.70 14.29
C LEU A 37 -2.97 0.57 13.36
N ILE A 38 -3.01 0.82 12.06
CA ILE A 38 -2.39 -0.01 11.05
C ILE A 38 -1.28 0.78 10.37
N VAL A 39 -0.12 0.16 10.15
CA VAL A 39 0.98 0.70 9.35
C VAL A 39 1.33 -0.27 8.22
N CYS A 40 1.50 0.22 7.00
CA CYS A 40 1.80 -0.59 5.84
C CYS A 40 3.28 -0.51 5.45
N GLU A 41 3.91 -1.67 5.31
CA GLU A 41 5.31 -1.83 4.92
C GLU A 41 5.38 -2.27 3.46
N SER A 42 5.60 -1.31 2.55
CA SER A 42 5.56 -1.59 1.11
C SER A 42 6.55 -2.67 0.70
N TRP A 43 7.78 -2.65 1.23
CA TRP A 43 8.83 -3.61 0.88
C TRP A 43 8.68 -4.98 1.54
N LYS A 44 7.81 -5.09 2.55
CA LYS A 44 7.49 -6.35 3.22
C LYS A 44 6.16 -6.95 2.72
N PHE A 45 5.48 -6.29 1.78
CA PHE A 45 4.22 -6.75 1.19
C PHE A 45 3.16 -7.09 2.26
N ARG A 46 3.10 -6.28 3.33
CA ARG A 46 2.22 -6.51 4.49
C ARG A 46 1.84 -5.19 5.17
N CYS A 47 0.82 -5.25 6.02
CA CYS A 47 0.55 -4.21 7.00
C CYS A 47 0.51 -4.83 8.41
N LEU A 48 0.93 -4.05 9.41
CA LEU A 48 0.98 -4.42 10.82
C LEU A 48 -0.14 -3.69 11.57
N LYS A 49 -0.73 -4.34 12.57
CA LYS A 49 -1.64 -3.73 13.55
C LYS A 49 -0.86 -3.48 14.84
N HIS A 50 -0.95 -2.27 15.37
CA HIS A 50 -0.36 -1.90 16.66
C HIS A 50 -1.45 -1.40 17.62
N TRP A 51 -1.58 -2.07 18.75
CA TRP A 51 -2.59 -1.77 19.76
C TRP A 51 -2.20 -0.52 20.57
N LEU A 52 -3.12 0.43 20.67
CA LEU A 52 -2.94 1.69 21.38
C LEU A 52 -3.62 1.70 22.75
N LYS A 53 -4.66 0.89 22.93
CA LYS A 53 -5.47 0.80 24.15
C LYS A 53 -5.76 -0.65 24.53
N GLY A 54 -6.30 -0.84 25.73
CA GLY A 54 -6.69 -2.14 26.27
C GLY A 54 -5.50 -2.97 26.79
N ASP A 55 -5.77 -4.22 27.14
CA ASP A 55 -4.76 -5.14 27.73
C ASP A 55 -3.63 -5.49 26.76
N GLU A 56 -3.86 -5.31 25.46
CA GLU A 56 -2.89 -5.55 24.40
C GLU A 56 -2.08 -4.31 24.03
N ALA A 57 -2.29 -3.15 24.67
CA ALA A 57 -1.63 -1.90 24.33
C ALA A 57 -0.09 -2.05 24.24
N GLY A 58 0.49 -1.53 23.17
CA GLY A 58 1.90 -1.63 22.84
C GLY A 58 2.30 -2.89 22.06
N LYS A 59 1.41 -3.89 21.92
CA LYS A 59 1.68 -5.07 21.10
C LYS A 59 1.46 -4.78 19.61
N THR A 60 2.27 -5.42 18.79
CA THR A 60 2.18 -5.37 17.33
C THR A 60 2.00 -6.76 16.76
N GLU A 61 1.09 -6.90 15.81
CA GLU A 61 0.80 -8.16 15.12
C GLU A 61 0.63 -7.94 13.62
N ILE A 62 0.64 -9.01 12.84
CA ILE A 62 0.36 -8.95 11.40
C ILE A 62 -1.12 -8.67 11.22
N PHE A 63 -1.45 -7.59 10.52
CA PHE A 63 -2.82 -7.29 10.12
C PHE A 63 -3.20 -8.05 8.85
N ILE A 64 -2.34 -7.97 7.83
CA ILE A 64 -2.46 -8.67 6.55
C ILE A 64 -1.06 -8.80 5.94
N ASP A 65 -0.74 -9.94 5.33
CA ASP A 65 0.54 -10.19 4.67
C ASP A 65 0.39 -10.86 3.30
N ASN A 66 1.52 -11.15 2.66
CA ASN A 66 1.58 -11.78 1.34
C ASN A 66 0.73 -11.06 0.28
N LEU A 67 0.75 -9.73 0.33
CA LEU A 67 0.00 -8.89 -0.59
C LEU A 67 0.55 -9.00 -2.03
N PRO A 68 -0.31 -8.96 -3.06
CA PRO A 68 0.12 -9.10 -4.46
C PRO A 68 0.86 -7.86 -5.01
N GLY A 69 1.03 -6.82 -4.18
CA GLY A 69 1.77 -5.61 -4.46
C GLY A 69 2.20 -4.96 -3.14
N GLY A 70 3.10 -3.98 -3.22
CA GLY A 70 3.51 -3.23 -2.04
C GLY A 70 2.36 -2.35 -1.56
N PRO A 71 1.88 -2.47 -0.32
CA PRO A 71 0.85 -1.57 0.18
C PRO A 71 1.39 -0.15 0.33
N ASP A 72 0.64 0.83 -0.14
CA ASP A 72 0.94 2.25 -0.06
C ASP A 72 0.03 2.89 1.02
N ASN A 73 -0.67 3.99 0.73
CA ASN A 73 -1.61 4.57 1.68
C ASN A 73 -2.76 3.62 2.03
N ILE A 74 -3.11 3.65 3.31
CA ILE A 74 -4.29 3.00 3.89
C ILE A 74 -5.21 4.08 4.47
N ASN A 75 -6.52 3.97 4.23
CA ASN A 75 -7.51 4.90 4.78
C ASN A 75 -8.67 4.12 5.42
N LEU A 76 -9.15 4.62 6.55
CA LEU A 76 -10.35 4.12 7.21
C LEU A 76 -11.59 4.41 6.36
N ALA A 77 -12.44 3.41 6.17
CA ALA A 77 -13.75 3.54 5.53
C ALA A 77 -14.84 3.82 6.59
N PRO A 78 -16.00 4.41 6.21
CA PRO A 78 -17.05 4.79 7.16
C PRO A 78 -17.61 3.64 8.02
N ASP A 79 -17.60 2.42 7.49
CA ASP A 79 -18.09 1.22 8.20
C ASP A 79 -17.08 0.66 9.22
N GLY A 80 -15.84 1.17 9.25
CA GLY A 80 -14.75 0.70 10.11
C GLY A 80 -13.78 -0.28 9.43
N SER A 81 -13.99 -0.58 8.14
CA SER A 81 -13.03 -1.28 7.30
C SER A 81 -11.96 -0.32 6.74
N PHE A 82 -11.08 -0.80 5.86
CA PHE A 82 -9.97 -0.03 5.32
C PHE A 82 -9.82 -0.19 3.80
N TRP A 83 -9.42 0.88 3.13
CA TRP A 83 -8.97 0.86 1.75
C TRP A 83 -7.45 0.97 1.69
N ILE A 84 -6.80 0.06 0.97
CA ILE A 84 -5.34 -0.01 0.82
C ILE A 84 -5.00 0.07 -0.66
N ALA A 85 -4.25 1.08 -1.06
CA ALA A 85 -3.68 1.13 -2.40
C ALA A 85 -2.49 0.17 -2.51
N LEU A 86 -2.39 -0.55 -3.63
CA LEU A 86 -1.25 -1.44 -3.91
C LEU A 86 -0.45 -0.90 -5.09
N VAL A 87 0.82 -0.62 -4.85
CA VAL A 87 1.79 -0.28 -5.89
C VAL A 87 2.52 -1.54 -6.36
N GLN A 88 2.69 -1.65 -7.66
CA GLN A 88 3.50 -2.72 -8.23
C GLN A 88 4.99 -2.39 -8.02
N LEU A 89 5.62 -3.09 -7.08
CA LEU A 89 7.05 -2.93 -6.78
C LEU A 89 7.95 -3.89 -7.57
N THR A 90 7.37 -4.94 -8.13
CA THR A 90 8.06 -5.95 -8.94
C THR A 90 7.40 -5.97 -10.32
N SER A 91 8.19 -5.94 -11.38
CA SER A 91 7.62 -6.22 -12.70
C SER A 91 7.56 -7.71 -12.92
N GLU A 92 6.43 -8.23 -13.37
CA GLU A 92 6.25 -9.63 -13.80
C GLU A 92 7.32 -10.05 -14.85
N GLY A 93 7.87 -9.10 -15.61
CA GLY A 93 8.92 -9.36 -16.59
C GLY A 93 10.30 -9.68 -16.00
N TRP A 94 10.60 -9.28 -14.75
CA TRP A 94 11.93 -9.48 -14.16
C TRP A 94 12.18 -10.93 -13.75
N GLU A 95 11.16 -11.71 -13.44
CA GLU A 95 11.32 -13.14 -13.07
C GLU A 95 11.98 -13.93 -14.21
N PHE A 96 11.51 -13.75 -15.44
CA PHE A 96 12.12 -14.35 -16.64
C PHE A 96 13.58 -13.91 -16.84
N VAL A 97 13.85 -12.63 -16.60
CA VAL A 97 15.21 -12.06 -16.70
C VAL A 97 16.12 -12.61 -15.62
N HIS A 98 15.66 -12.71 -14.38
CA HIS A 98 16.41 -13.28 -13.28
C HIS A 98 16.72 -14.77 -13.49
N ALA A 99 15.78 -15.50 -14.09
CA ALA A 99 15.90 -16.93 -14.41
C ALA A 99 16.84 -17.24 -15.60
N SER A 100 17.20 -16.27 -16.46
CA SER A 100 17.98 -16.53 -17.68
C SER A 100 19.18 -15.59 -17.86
N LYS A 101 20.41 -16.16 -17.94
CA LYS A 101 21.63 -15.39 -18.24
C LYS A 101 21.62 -14.77 -19.64
N ALA A 102 21.02 -15.44 -20.62
CA ALA A 102 20.90 -14.94 -21.98
C ALA A 102 19.93 -13.74 -22.05
N ALA A 103 18.82 -13.80 -21.30
CA ALA A 103 17.88 -12.69 -21.18
C ALA A 103 18.55 -11.45 -20.52
N LYS A 104 19.35 -11.66 -19.45
CA LYS A 104 20.14 -10.57 -18.83
C LYS A 104 21.07 -9.90 -19.82
N HIS A 105 21.79 -10.68 -20.63
CA HIS A 105 22.72 -10.15 -21.62
C HIS A 105 21.97 -9.36 -22.71
N LEU A 106 20.89 -9.91 -23.26
CA LEU A 106 20.07 -9.26 -24.27
C LEU A 106 19.51 -7.90 -23.79
N ILE A 107 19.01 -7.84 -22.56
CA ILE A 107 18.46 -6.60 -21.97
C ILE A 107 19.57 -5.59 -21.68
N ALA A 108 20.74 -6.04 -21.20
CA ALA A 108 21.90 -5.17 -21.00
C ALA A 108 22.41 -4.57 -22.31
N THR A 109 22.33 -5.31 -23.43
CA THR A 109 22.71 -4.84 -24.76
C THR A 109 21.70 -3.87 -25.36
N TYR A 110 20.41 -4.00 -25.02
CA TYR A 110 19.33 -3.17 -25.57
C TYR A 110 18.52 -2.48 -24.45
N PRO A 111 18.98 -1.31 -23.95
CA PRO A 111 18.35 -0.60 -22.84
C PRO A 111 16.87 -0.21 -23.07
N SER A 112 16.41 -0.14 -24.32
CA SER A 112 14.99 0.09 -24.65
C SER A 112 14.08 -1.06 -24.22
N LEU A 113 14.60 -2.28 -24.10
CA LEU A 113 13.86 -3.44 -23.59
C LEU A 113 13.61 -3.35 -22.08
N ILE A 114 14.47 -2.66 -21.33
CA ILE A 114 14.28 -2.42 -19.88
C ILE A 114 12.94 -1.71 -19.65
N LYS A 115 12.56 -0.74 -20.49
CA LYS A 115 11.26 -0.06 -20.38
C LYS A 115 10.06 -0.97 -20.66
N LYS A 116 10.22 -1.99 -21.51
CA LYS A 116 9.17 -2.99 -21.80
C LYS A 116 9.06 -4.05 -20.69
N VAL A 117 10.18 -4.36 -20.02
CA VAL A 117 10.23 -5.30 -18.90
C VAL A 117 9.76 -4.63 -17.61
N ASN A 118 10.12 -3.36 -17.40
CA ASN A 118 9.74 -2.53 -16.26
C ASN A 118 8.27 -2.08 -16.29
N GLY A 119 7.32 -2.97 -16.59
CA GLY A 119 5.87 -2.71 -16.45
C GLY A 119 5.42 -2.31 -15.03
N VAL A 120 6.37 -2.13 -14.10
CA VAL A 120 6.26 -1.26 -12.93
C VAL A 120 5.52 0.01 -13.37
N TYR A 121 4.55 0.46 -12.57
CA TYR A 121 3.74 1.65 -12.84
C TYR A 121 2.61 1.53 -13.88
N GLY A 122 2.43 0.37 -14.52
CA GLY A 122 1.38 0.18 -15.54
C GLY A 122 0.00 -0.25 -15.01
N LYS A 123 -0.09 -0.73 -13.76
CA LYS A 123 -1.33 -1.25 -13.17
C LYS A 123 -1.83 -0.34 -12.04
N ALA A 124 -3.11 -0.42 -11.74
CA ALA A 124 -3.67 0.09 -10.49
C ALA A 124 -4.42 -1.02 -9.75
N SER A 125 -4.24 -1.10 -8.44
CA SER A 125 -4.97 -2.05 -7.59
C SER A 125 -5.29 -1.40 -6.26
N VAL A 126 -6.48 -1.67 -5.74
CA VAL A 126 -6.92 -1.27 -4.40
C VAL A 126 -7.60 -2.45 -3.72
N LEU A 127 -7.31 -2.66 -2.44
CA LEU A 127 -7.98 -3.62 -1.58
C LEU A 127 -8.93 -2.93 -0.62
N HIS A 128 -10.10 -3.52 -0.44
CA HIS A 128 -11.02 -3.26 0.67
C HIS A 128 -10.82 -4.37 1.70
N VAL A 129 -10.48 -4.02 2.93
CA VAL A 129 -10.04 -4.96 3.97
C VAL A 129 -10.82 -4.68 5.26
N GLY A 130 -11.42 -5.70 5.86
CA GLY A 130 -12.11 -5.58 7.14
C GLY A 130 -11.16 -5.28 8.30
N ALA A 131 -11.68 -4.82 9.44
CA ALA A 131 -10.88 -4.57 10.65
C ALA A 131 -10.20 -5.82 11.23
N ASP A 132 -10.59 -7.01 10.76
CA ASP A 132 -10.00 -8.31 11.07
C ASP A 132 -8.88 -8.73 10.08
N GLY A 133 -8.52 -7.87 9.12
CA GLY A 133 -7.47 -8.14 8.15
C GLY A 133 -7.92 -8.97 6.94
N LYS A 134 -9.21 -9.33 6.85
CA LYS A 134 -9.73 -10.10 5.71
C LYS A 134 -10.05 -9.20 4.53
N ILE A 135 -9.62 -9.61 3.34
CA ILE A 135 -9.97 -8.93 2.09
C ILE A 135 -11.47 -9.12 1.83
N ILE A 136 -12.19 -8.01 1.71
CA ILE A 136 -13.60 -7.95 1.35
C ILE A 136 -13.75 -7.84 -0.16
N LYS A 137 -12.95 -6.96 -0.80
CA LYS A 137 -13.04 -6.65 -2.22
C LYS A 137 -11.68 -6.25 -2.76
N LYS A 138 -11.42 -6.56 -4.04
CA LYS A 138 -10.27 -6.06 -4.81
C LYS A 138 -10.78 -5.35 -6.06
N LEU A 139 -10.22 -4.18 -6.35
CA LEU A 139 -10.48 -3.41 -7.55
C LEU A 139 -9.17 -3.30 -8.32
N ASP A 140 -9.19 -3.67 -9.60
CA ASP A 140 -8.00 -3.69 -10.46
C ASP A 140 -8.23 -2.95 -11.77
N ASP A 141 -7.21 -2.23 -12.23
CA ASP A 141 -6.98 -1.86 -13.62
C ASP A 141 -5.65 -2.49 -14.06
N PRO A 142 -5.67 -3.76 -14.53
CA PRO A 142 -4.46 -4.56 -14.74
C PRO A 142 -3.62 -4.09 -15.92
N ASP A 143 -4.19 -3.26 -16.80
CA ASP A 143 -3.51 -2.69 -17.97
C ASP A 143 -3.33 -1.16 -17.84
N GLY A 144 -3.81 -0.56 -16.75
CA GLY A 144 -3.79 0.89 -16.52
C GLY A 144 -4.53 1.68 -17.59
N LYS A 145 -5.61 1.12 -18.16
CA LYS A 145 -6.36 1.72 -19.27
C LYS A 145 -7.08 3.01 -18.86
N VAL A 146 -7.55 3.04 -17.61
CA VAL A 146 -8.26 4.17 -17.02
C VAL A 146 -7.34 4.92 -16.07
N ILE A 147 -6.68 4.21 -15.15
CA ILE A 147 -5.78 4.82 -14.16
C ILE A 147 -4.65 3.84 -13.84
N SER A 148 -3.44 4.36 -13.62
CA SER A 148 -2.28 3.55 -13.26
C SER A 148 -1.60 4.11 -12.03
N PHE A 149 -0.83 3.27 -11.34
CA PHE A 149 -0.02 3.65 -10.19
C PHE A 149 -0.79 4.45 -9.13
N VAL A 150 -1.92 3.88 -8.73
CA VAL A 150 -2.74 4.39 -7.62
C VAL A 150 -1.98 4.19 -6.31
N THR A 151 -1.80 5.27 -5.56
CA THR A 151 -1.10 5.30 -4.26
C THR A 151 -2.03 5.58 -3.10
N SER A 152 -3.28 5.97 -3.36
CA SER A 152 -4.28 6.21 -2.31
C SER A 152 -5.69 5.91 -2.81
N ALA A 153 -6.51 5.39 -1.89
CA ALA A 153 -7.94 5.19 -2.10
C ALA A 153 -8.69 5.65 -0.86
N PHE A 154 -9.63 6.58 -1.03
CA PHE A 154 -10.38 7.20 0.06
C PHE A 154 -11.87 7.16 -0.24
N GLU A 155 -12.66 6.61 0.68
CA GLU A 155 -14.11 6.53 0.53
C GLU A 155 -14.78 7.77 1.11
N PHE A 156 -15.64 8.40 0.33
CA PHE A 156 -16.42 9.54 0.76
C PHE A 156 -17.73 9.66 -0.03
N GLU A 157 -18.84 9.86 0.67
CA GLU A 157 -20.18 10.04 0.08
C GLU A 157 -20.54 8.98 -0.99
N GLY A 158 -20.31 7.69 -0.67
CA GLY A 158 -20.64 6.57 -1.57
C GLY A 158 -19.74 6.44 -2.80
N HIS A 159 -18.59 7.12 -2.80
CA HIS A 159 -17.61 7.04 -3.87
C HIS A 159 -16.22 6.72 -3.32
N LEU A 160 -15.45 5.98 -4.11
CA LEU A 160 -14.03 5.77 -3.90
C LEU A 160 -13.23 6.75 -4.76
N TYR A 161 -12.46 7.60 -4.11
CA TYR A 161 -11.54 8.54 -4.74
C TYR A 161 -10.15 7.92 -4.82
N LEU A 162 -9.56 7.92 -6.01
CA LEU A 162 -8.27 7.29 -6.31
C LEU A 162 -7.23 8.37 -6.62
N GLY A 163 -6.18 8.42 -5.82
CA GLY A 163 -5.00 9.24 -6.05
C GLY A 163 -3.94 8.46 -6.80
N SER A 164 -3.36 9.06 -7.84
CA SER A 164 -2.28 8.47 -8.64
C SER A 164 -1.16 9.48 -8.84
N LEU A 165 0.08 9.00 -8.85
CA LEU A 165 1.26 9.82 -9.21
C LEU A 165 1.51 9.87 -10.73
N ASN A 166 0.80 9.05 -11.51
CA ASN A 166 0.95 8.98 -12.96
C ASN A 166 -0.18 9.67 -13.73
N SER A 167 -1.27 10.04 -13.04
CA SER A 167 -2.44 10.65 -13.67
C SER A 167 -2.52 12.14 -13.33
N ASN A 168 -3.04 12.93 -14.29
CA ASN A 168 -3.31 14.35 -14.12
C ASN A 168 -4.78 14.61 -13.68
N PHE A 169 -5.43 13.60 -13.12
CA PHE A 169 -6.81 13.65 -12.62
C PHE A 169 -6.94 12.77 -11.37
N ILE A 170 -8.04 12.96 -10.63
CA ILE A 170 -8.44 12.08 -9.52
C ILE A 170 -9.47 11.08 -10.05
N GLY A 171 -9.24 9.79 -9.82
CA GLY A 171 -10.23 8.76 -10.15
C GLY A 171 -11.42 8.85 -9.18
N LYS A 172 -12.64 8.71 -9.68
CA LYS A 172 -13.85 8.65 -8.86
C LYS A 172 -14.71 7.47 -9.30
N LEU A 173 -14.89 6.51 -8.41
CA LEU A 173 -15.67 5.29 -8.67
C LEU A 173 -16.89 5.24 -7.74
N PRO A 174 -18.12 5.09 -8.24
CA PRO A 174 -19.29 4.85 -7.39
C PRO A 174 -19.21 3.48 -6.69
N LEU A 175 -19.57 3.41 -5.40
CA LEU A 175 -19.58 2.18 -4.60
C LEU A 175 -20.97 1.53 -4.48
N ILE A 176 -21.89 1.91 -5.37
CA ILE A 176 -23.29 1.45 -5.44
C ILE A 176 -23.36 -0.07 -5.67
#